data_AF-A0A973PRR2-F1
#
_entry.id   AF-A0A973PRR2-F1
#
_cell.length_a   1.000
_cell.length_b   1.000
_cell.length_c   1.000
_cell.angle_alpha   90.00
_cell.angle_beta   90.00
_cell.angle_gamma   90.00
#
_symmetry.space_group_name_H-M   'P 1'
#
loop_
_entity.id
_entity.type
_entity.pdbx_description
1 polymer ?
#
loop_
_entity_poly.entity_id
_entity_poly.type
_entity_poly.pdbx_seq_one_letter_code
_entity_poly.pdbx_strand_id
1 'polypeptide(L)'
;MTALNRNFRKLPGASWVGANFWSREGGPLMWRAPYDGNTVRQELRVLRDHGLNTTRSFFYWPDFMPAPDVIDEDCVARYQDFLDAHQELGLGTIPTFIVGHMS
;
A
#
# COMPACT_ATOMS: atom_id res chain seq x y z
N MET A 1 -11.56 26.73 11.02
CA MET A 1 -11.21 26.24 9.67
C MET A 1 -12.11 25.07 9.36
N THR A 2 -13.15 25.31 8.58
CA THR A 2 -14.21 24.34 8.25
C THR A 2 -13.63 23.28 7.32
N ALA A 3 -13.74 22.00 7.69
CA ALA A 3 -13.35 20.89 6.84
C ALA A 3 -14.15 20.96 5.53
N LEU A 4 -13.45 20.97 4.39
CA LEU A 4 -14.05 20.89 3.07
C LEU A 4 -14.87 19.60 2.99
N ASN A 5 -16.19 19.74 2.98
CA ASN A 5 -17.12 18.64 2.77
C ASN A 5 -17.04 18.21 1.30
N ARG A 6 -16.05 17.39 0.96
CA ARG A 6 -15.91 16.83 -0.39
C ARG A 6 -17.00 15.78 -0.60
N ASN A 7 -17.97 16.13 -1.45
CA ASN A 7 -19.08 15.28 -1.89
C ASN A 7 -18.60 14.07 -2.71
N PHE A 8 -18.01 13.06 -2.05
CA PHE A 8 -17.82 11.76 -2.68
C PHE A 8 -19.04 10.88 -2.40
N ARG A 9 -19.90 10.72 -3.41
CA ARG A 9 -21.00 9.75 -3.37
C ARG A 9 -20.40 8.35 -3.30
N LYS A 10 -20.53 7.67 -2.16
CA LYS A 10 -20.18 6.25 -2.01
C LYS A 10 -21.09 5.43 -2.93
N LEU A 11 -20.50 4.60 -3.80
CA LEU A 11 -21.25 3.73 -4.70
C LEU A 11 -22.00 2.65 -3.87
N PRO A 12 -23.27 2.34 -4.18
CA PRO A 12 -24.04 1.34 -3.44
C PRO A 12 -23.54 -0.08 -3.75
N GLY A 13 -23.22 -0.85 -2.70
CA GLY A 13 -22.32 -2.02 -2.80
C GLY A 13 -20.89 -1.52 -3.02
N ALA A 14 -19.93 -1.91 -2.17
CA ALA A 14 -18.62 -1.23 -2.11
C ALA A 14 -17.81 -1.44 -3.41
N SER A 15 -18.10 -0.66 -4.45
CA SER A 15 -17.30 -0.63 -5.68
C SER A 15 -15.89 -0.19 -5.30
N TRP A 16 -14.91 -0.98 -5.71
CA TRP A 16 -13.51 -0.69 -5.44
C TRP A 16 -13.01 0.37 -6.41
N VAL A 17 -12.54 1.48 -5.86
CA VAL A 17 -11.86 2.55 -6.59
C VAL A 17 -10.53 2.74 -5.90
N GLY A 18 -9.45 2.46 -6.63
CA GLY A 18 -8.13 2.34 -6.03
C GLY A 18 -6.99 2.66 -6.97
N ALA A 19 -5.78 2.50 -6.45
CA ALA A 19 -4.54 2.73 -7.19
C ALA A 19 -3.56 1.57 -6.96
N ASN A 20 -2.72 1.31 -7.97
CA ASN A 20 -1.47 0.57 -7.76
C ASN A 20 -0.59 1.44 -6.85
N PHE A 21 -0.14 0.88 -5.72
CA PHE A 21 0.56 1.63 -4.71
C PHE A 21 2.05 1.30 -4.69
N TRP A 22 2.85 2.35 -4.78
CA TRP A 22 4.24 2.37 -4.34
C TRP A 22 4.47 3.64 -3.56
N SER A 23 5.27 3.54 -2.49
CA SER A 23 5.76 4.74 -1.82
C SER A 23 6.61 5.57 -2.76
N ARG A 24 6.49 6.90 -2.66
CA ARG A 24 7.29 7.86 -3.41
C ARG A 24 8.80 7.71 -3.16
N GLU A 25 9.18 7.15 -2.01
CA GLU A 25 10.58 7.06 -1.60
C GLU A 25 11.31 5.87 -2.24
N GLY A 26 10.63 4.73 -2.40
CA GLY A 26 11.25 3.51 -2.91
C GLY A 26 10.64 2.95 -4.19
N GLY A 27 9.50 3.48 -4.65
CA GLY A 27 8.84 2.96 -5.83
C GLY A 27 8.59 1.44 -5.73
N PRO A 28 8.87 0.68 -6.79
CA PRO A 28 8.81 -0.79 -6.77
C PRO A 28 9.69 -1.46 -5.69
N LEU A 29 10.71 -0.77 -5.18
CA LEU A 29 11.67 -1.26 -4.18
C LEU A 29 11.37 -0.75 -2.76
N MET A 30 10.18 -0.20 -2.51
CA MET A 30 9.81 0.44 -1.23
C MET A 30 9.93 -0.43 0.01
N TRP A 31 10.02 -1.75 -0.15
CA TRP A 31 10.17 -2.69 0.97
C TRP A 31 11.60 -2.81 1.45
N ARG A 32 12.58 -2.25 0.73
CA ARG A 32 13.99 -2.22 1.15
C ARG A 32 14.23 -1.13 2.19
N ALA A 33 15.34 -1.25 2.90
CA ALA A 33 15.79 -0.19 3.78
C ALA A 33 16.33 1.03 2.96
N PRO A 34 16.05 2.27 3.40
CA PRO A 34 15.17 2.62 4.51
C PRO A 34 13.68 2.53 4.12
N TYR A 35 12.86 1.92 5.00
CA TYR A 35 11.41 1.95 4.94
C TYR A 35 10.87 2.92 6.00
N ASP A 36 10.01 3.86 5.62
CA ASP A 36 9.34 4.77 6.54
C ASP A 36 7.81 4.57 6.54
N GLY A 37 7.31 3.93 7.59
CA GLY A 37 5.87 3.73 7.81
C GLY A 37 5.08 5.03 8.00
N ASN A 38 5.72 6.14 8.40
CA ASN A 38 5.06 7.44 8.49
C ASN A 38 4.78 8.01 7.10
N THR A 39 5.75 7.96 6.19
CA THR A 39 5.56 8.32 4.78
C THR A 39 4.43 7.51 4.17
N VAL A 40 4.42 6.18 4.36
CA VAL A 40 3.35 5.30 3.85
C VAL A 40 1.97 5.75 4.35
N ARG A 41 1.82 6.01 5.65
CA ARG A 41 0.54 6.50 6.22
C ARG A 41 0.10 7.83 5.61
N GLN A 42 1.02 8.75 5.34
CA GLN A 42 0.70 10.03 4.68
C GLN A 42 0.20 9.81 3.25
N GLU A 43 0.81 8.91 2.51
CA GLU A 43 0.43 8.60 1.12
C GLU A 43 -0.93 7.93 1.03
N LEU A 44 -1.17 6.93 1.89
CA LEU A 44 -2.48 6.28 1.99
C LEU A 44 -3.57 7.27 2.40
N ARG A 45 -3.25 8.22 3.29
CA ARG A 45 -4.17 9.30 3.66
C ARG A 45 -4.54 10.18 2.46
N VAL A 46 -3.58 10.50 1.60
CA VAL A 46 -3.86 11.22 0.35
C VAL A 46 -4.86 10.44 -0.50
N LEU A 47 -4.63 9.15 -0.76
CA LEU A 47 -5.56 8.33 -1.54
C LEU A 47 -6.97 8.32 -0.94
N ARG A 48 -7.08 8.10 0.37
CA ARG A 48 -8.35 8.13 1.11
C ARG A 48 -9.07 9.48 1.00
N ASP A 49 -8.35 10.60 1.18
CA ASP A 49 -8.91 11.95 1.12
C ASP A 49 -9.35 12.36 -0.29
N HIS A 50 -8.91 11.60 -1.30
CA HIS A 50 -9.38 11.65 -2.69
C HIS A 50 -10.51 10.66 -3.01
N GLY A 51 -11.01 9.91 -2.01
CA GLY A 51 -12.16 9.02 -2.15
C GLY A 51 -11.82 7.61 -2.61
N LEU A 52 -10.54 7.22 -2.68
CA LEU A 52 -10.14 5.84 -2.95
C LEU A 52 -10.36 4.99 -1.70
N ASN A 53 -10.66 3.71 -1.92
CA ASN A 53 -10.95 2.75 -0.86
C ASN A 53 -10.10 1.47 -0.92
N THR A 54 -9.30 1.29 -1.96
CA THR A 54 -8.41 0.13 -2.08
C THR A 54 -7.07 0.52 -2.70
N THR A 55 -6.02 -0.22 -2.36
CA THR A 55 -4.77 -0.24 -3.10
C THR A 55 -4.55 -1.61 -3.75
N ARG A 56 -3.63 -1.69 -4.71
CA ARG A 56 -2.95 -2.92 -5.08
C ARG A 56 -1.49 -2.81 -4.64
N SER A 57 -1.03 -3.79 -3.87
CA SER A 57 0.35 -3.87 -3.35
C SER A 57 1.15 -4.94 -4.10
N PHE A 58 2.48 -4.78 -4.11
CA PHE A 58 3.38 -5.57 -4.95
C PHE A 58 4.58 -6.05 -4.17
N PHE A 59 4.82 -7.35 -4.20
CA PHE A 59 6.04 -7.95 -3.69
C PHE A 59 6.99 -8.07 -4.86
N TYR A 60 8.00 -7.20 -4.93
CA TYR A 60 9.12 -7.47 -5.83
C TYR A 60 9.80 -8.75 -5.32
N TRP A 61 9.64 -9.84 -6.08
CA TRP A 61 9.89 -11.18 -5.54
C TRP A 61 11.31 -11.39 -5.01
N PRO A 62 12.37 -10.87 -5.66
CA PRO A 62 13.73 -10.97 -5.12
C PRO A 62 13.93 -10.31 -3.75
N ASP A 63 13.07 -9.38 -3.35
CA ASP A 63 13.16 -8.74 -2.02
C ASP A 63 12.51 -9.63 -0.95
N PHE A 64 11.34 -10.21 -1.24
CA PHE A 64 10.63 -11.07 -0.28
C PHE A 64 11.21 -12.48 -0.21
N MET A 65 11.85 -12.95 -1.27
CA MET A 65 12.51 -14.25 -1.35
C MET A 65 13.90 -14.12 -1.98
N PRO A 66 14.92 -13.68 -1.22
CA PRO A 66 16.26 -13.42 -1.76
C PRO A 66 17.03 -14.70 -2.14
N ALA A 67 16.64 -15.85 -1.61
CA ALA A 67 17.20 -17.16 -1.93
C ALA A 67 16.10 -18.23 -1.91
N PRO A 68 16.30 -19.39 -2.58
CA PRO A 68 15.38 -20.53 -2.48
C PRO A 68 15.04 -20.87 -1.03
N ASP A 69 13.76 -21.04 -0.75
CA ASP A 69 13.15 -21.32 0.55
C ASP A 69 13.47 -20.34 1.70
N VAL A 70 13.96 -19.13 1.38
CA VAL A 70 14.24 -18.07 2.36
C VAL A 70 13.29 -16.91 2.14
N ILE A 71 12.49 -16.59 3.16
CA ILE A 71 11.65 -15.38 3.19
C ILE A 71 12.37 -14.28 3.99
N ASP A 72 12.35 -13.06 3.47
CA ASP A 72 12.92 -11.90 4.18
C ASP A 72 11.92 -11.36 5.23
N GLU A 73 12.22 -11.63 6.51
CA GLU A 73 11.36 -11.26 7.65
C GLU A 73 11.21 -9.74 7.83
N ASP A 74 12.20 -8.95 7.40
CA ASP A 74 12.12 -7.50 7.44
C ASP A 74 11.07 -6.99 6.43
N CYS A 75 11.05 -7.54 5.21
CA CYS A 75 10.03 -7.23 4.21
C CYS A 75 8.63 -7.65 4.69
N VAL A 76 8.52 -8.80 5.37
CA VAL A 76 7.26 -9.26 5.98
C VAL A 76 6.80 -8.28 7.07
N ALA A 77 7.69 -7.86 7.97
CA ALA A 77 7.37 -6.90 9.02
C ALA A 77 6.93 -5.54 8.46
N ARG A 78 7.59 -5.06 7.40
CA ARG A 78 7.20 -3.82 6.70
C ARG A 78 5.84 -3.96 6.01
N TYR A 79 5.54 -5.13 5.43
CA TYR A 79 4.22 -5.39 4.87
C TYR A 79 3.14 -5.44 5.96
N GLN A 80 3.44 -5.98 7.14
CA GLN A 80 2.51 -5.95 8.28
C GLN A 80 2.21 -4.50 8.70
N ASP A 81 3.21 -3.63 8.85
CA ASP A 81 2.99 -2.20 9.14
C ASP A 81 2.12 -1.52 8.06
N PHE A 82 2.34 -1.87 6.78
CA PHE A 82 1.50 -1.39 5.68
C PHE A 82 0.04 -1.87 5.81
N LEU A 83 -0.20 -3.12 6.21
CA LEU A 83 -1.55 -3.66 6.46
C LEU A 83 -2.22 -2.95 7.65
N ASP A 84 -1.48 -2.69 8.72
CA ASP A 84 -1.98 -1.95 9.88
C ASP A 84 -2.38 -0.53 9.48
N ALA A 85 -1.56 0.16 8.68
CA ALA A 85 -1.88 1.47 8.13
C ALA A 85 -3.15 1.47 7.25
N HIS A 86 -3.42 0.38 6.52
CA HIS A 86 -4.68 0.23 5.78
C HIS A 86 -5.88 0.11 6.72
N GLN A 87 -5.77 -0.68 7.79
CA GLN A 87 -6.82 -0.82 8.79
C GLN A 87 -7.08 0.50 9.51
N GLU A 88 -6.04 1.21 9.94
CA GLU A 88 -6.12 2.53 10.58
C GLU A 88 -6.90 3.54 9.73
N LEU A 89 -6.78 3.46 8.40
CA LEU A 89 -7.35 4.42 7.45
C LEU A 89 -8.66 3.94 6.81
N GLY A 90 -9.11 2.71 7.09
CA GLY A 90 -10.29 2.11 6.50
C GLY A 90 -10.14 1.80 5.00
N LEU A 91 -8.94 1.46 4.56
CA LEU A 91 -8.61 1.07 3.19
C LEU A 91 -8.45 -0.45 3.08
N GLY A 92 -8.77 -1.01 1.92
CA GLY A 92 -8.38 -2.37 1.55
C GLY A 92 -7.07 -2.41 0.75
N THR A 93 -6.44 -3.57 0.66
CA THR A 93 -5.35 -3.80 -0.30
C THR A 93 -5.48 -5.17 -0.96
N ILE A 94 -5.09 -5.26 -2.24
CA ILE A 94 -5.00 -6.51 -2.98
C ILE A 94 -3.52 -6.84 -3.16
N PRO A 95 -2.98 -7.87 -2.49
CA PRO A 95 -1.59 -8.26 -2.67
C PRO A 95 -1.34 -8.91 -4.01
N THR A 96 -0.18 -8.59 -4.60
CA THR A 96 0.44 -9.36 -5.69
C THR A 96 1.76 -9.92 -5.18
N PHE A 97 1.76 -11.20 -4.78
CA PHE A 97 2.89 -11.82 -4.06
C PHE A 97 4.09 -12.16 -4.94
N ILE A 98 3.87 -12.42 -6.24
CA ILE A 98 4.95 -12.82 -7.15
C ILE A 98 5.02 -11.79 -8.26
N VAL A 99 6.02 -10.93 -8.19
CA VAL A 99 6.28 -9.93 -9.22
C VAL A 99 7.73 -10.02 -9.68
N GLY A 100 7.92 -10.58 -10.88
CA GLY A 100 9.22 -10.65 -11.55
C GLY A 100 9.45 -9.57 -12.61
N HIS A 101 8.38 -8.98 -13.15
CA HIS A 101 8.44 -7.90 -14.13
C HIS A 101 7.44 -6.80 -13.75
N MET A 102 7.90 -5.55 -13.71
CA MET A 102 7.08 -4.35 -13.61
C MET A 102 7.63 -3.31 -14.58
N SER A 103 6.72 -2.67 -15.33
CA SER A 103 7.00 -1.55 -16.24
C SER A 103 7.29 -0.26 -15.48
#